data_AF-A0A7H0GKT9-F1
#
_entry.id   AF-A0A7H0GKT9-F1
#
_cell.length_a   1.000
_cell.length_b   1.000
_cell.length_c   1.000
_cell.angle_alpha   90.00
_cell.angle_beta   90.00
_cell.angle_gamma   90.00
#
_symmetry.space_group_name_H-M   'P 1'
#
loop_
_entity.id
_entity.type
_entity.pdbx_description
1 polymer ?
#
loop_
_entity_poly.entity_id
_entity_poly.type
_entity_poly.pdbx_seq_one_letter_code
_entity_poly.pdbx_strand_id
1 'polypeptide(L)'
;MSHNNLQSAFKLISDYKRGKLEPDSDISDEQISLLDLLCVDLLPDEKFSLTELGVLVEKIAQADTRWNRECQFTINEFYALKEAGKIAEAHQIRCAFVKACPSSWYREIVENI
;
A
#
# COMPACT_ATOMS: atom_id res chain seq x y z
N MET A 1 2.47 -1.86 16.38
CA MET A 1 1.13 -2.11 15.79
C MET A 1 1.14 -3.54 15.27
N SER A 2 0.07 -4.31 15.48
CA SER A 2 0.04 -5.74 15.14
C SER A 2 0.01 -5.92 13.62
N HIS A 3 0.95 -6.69 13.04
CA HIS A 3 0.98 -7.09 11.62
C HIS A 3 -0.37 -7.62 11.10
N ASN A 4 -1.19 -8.24 11.97
CA ASN A 4 -2.52 -8.75 11.63
C ASN A 4 -3.51 -7.67 11.18
N ASN A 5 -3.33 -6.41 11.58
CA ASN A 5 -4.29 -5.35 11.27
C ASN A 5 -4.10 -4.77 9.86
N LEU A 6 -2.85 -4.65 9.39
CA LEU A 6 -2.56 -4.16 8.04
C LEU A 6 -3.01 -5.15 6.97
N GLN A 7 -2.80 -6.45 7.17
CA GLN A 7 -3.26 -7.47 6.24
C GLN A 7 -4.78 -7.41 6.05
N SER A 8 -5.54 -7.28 7.13
CA SER A 8 -7.00 -7.12 7.08
C SER A 8 -7.41 -5.83 6.37
N ALA A 9 -6.66 -4.75 6.57
CA ALA A 9 -6.93 -3.48 5.90
C ALA A 9 -6.67 -3.57 4.39
N PHE A 10 -5.52 -4.11 3.98
CA PHE A 10 -5.21 -4.35 2.56
C PHE A 10 -6.20 -5.33 1.90
N LYS A 11 -6.74 -6.29 2.66
CA LYS A 11 -7.85 -7.13 2.19
C LYS A 11 -9.11 -6.32 1.94
N LEU A 12 -9.51 -5.47 2.90
CA LEU A 12 -10.69 -4.61 2.77
C LEU A 12 -10.65 -3.75 1.49
N ILE A 13 -9.52 -3.07 1.23
CA ILE A 13 -9.38 -2.25 0.01
C ILE A 13 -9.32 -3.10 -1.27
N SER A 14 -8.78 -4.32 -1.19
CA SER A 14 -8.80 -5.27 -2.31
C SER A 14 -10.22 -5.71 -2.66
N ASP A 15 -11.05 -6.00 -1.65
CA ASP A 15 -12.45 -6.36 -1.84
C ASP A 15 -13.27 -5.17 -2.37
N TYR A 16 -12.99 -3.95 -1.90
CA TYR A 16 -13.54 -2.70 -2.48
C TYR A 16 -13.23 -2.58 -3.98
N LYS A 17 -11.95 -2.67 -4.38
CA LYS A 17 -11.53 -2.57 -5.80
C LYS A 17 -12.15 -3.64 -6.71
N ARG A 18 -12.58 -4.77 -6.13
CA ARG A 18 -13.21 -5.88 -6.85
C ARG A 18 -14.73 -5.75 -6.92
N GLY A 19 -15.32 -4.69 -6.37
CA GLY A 19 -16.77 -4.51 -6.30
C GLY A 19 -17.45 -5.55 -5.39
N LYS A 20 -16.72 -6.11 -4.42
CA LYS A 20 -17.26 -7.09 -3.47
C LYS A 20 -17.91 -6.46 -2.24
N LEU A 21 -17.74 -5.15 -2.06
CA LEU A 21 -18.50 -4.39 -1.07
C LEU A 21 -19.83 -4.00 -1.68
N GLU A 22 -20.92 -4.34 -1.01
CA GLU A 22 -22.25 -4.00 -1.52
C GLU A 22 -22.44 -2.48 -1.49
N PRO A 23 -22.91 -1.87 -2.58
CA PRO A 23 -23.35 -0.49 -2.55
C PRO A 23 -24.44 -0.34 -1.48
N ASP A 24 -24.37 0.73 -0.70
CA ASP A 24 -25.31 1.08 0.38
C ASP A 24 -25.26 0.20 1.64
N SER A 25 -24.25 -0.66 1.79
CA SER A 25 -23.97 -1.31 3.07
C SER A 25 -23.35 -0.32 4.07
N ASP A 26 -23.90 -0.27 5.29
CA ASP A 26 -23.32 0.53 6.38
C ASP A 26 -21.90 0.05 6.66
N ILE A 27 -20.96 0.99 6.70
CA ILE A 27 -19.57 0.69 7.07
C ILE A 27 -19.49 0.47 8.58
N SER A 28 -18.88 -0.64 9.00
CA SER A 28 -18.70 -0.93 10.43
C SER A 28 -17.57 -0.12 11.05
N ASP A 29 -17.61 0.07 12.37
CA ASP A 29 -16.52 0.72 13.13
C ASP A 29 -15.16 0.02 12.93
N GLU A 30 -15.18 -1.29 12.73
CA GLU A 30 -13.98 -2.08 12.39
C GLU A 30 -13.44 -1.69 11.01
N GLN A 31 -14.31 -1.60 10.00
CA GLN A 31 -13.91 -1.18 8.66
C GLN A 31 -13.40 0.26 8.64
N ILE A 32 -14.02 1.16 9.41
CA ILE A 32 -13.54 2.54 9.61
C ILE A 32 -12.11 2.52 10.18
N SER A 33 -11.87 1.73 11.22
CA SER A 33 -10.55 1.61 11.86
C SER A 33 -9.49 1.06 10.90
N LEU A 34 -9.86 0.11 10.04
CA LEU A 34 -8.97 -0.43 9.00
C LEU A 34 -8.67 0.61 7.91
N LEU A 35 -9.64 1.43 7.51
CA LEU A 35 -9.42 2.50 6.55
C LEU A 35 -8.55 3.64 7.12
N ASP A 36 -8.71 3.97 8.40
CA ASP A 36 -7.83 4.93 9.09
C ASP A 36 -6.38 4.44 9.10
N LEU A 37 -6.18 3.15 9.38
CA LEU A 37 -4.86 2.52 9.31
C LEU A 37 -4.24 2.66 7.91
N LEU A 38 -5.01 2.41 6.85
CA LEU A 38 -4.53 2.59 5.47
C LEU A 38 -4.28 4.05 5.12
N CYS A 39 -5.09 4.98 5.61
CA CYS A 39 -4.88 6.40 5.41
C CYS A 39 -3.51 6.83 5.96
N VAL A 40 -3.20 6.44 7.20
CA VAL A 40 -1.91 6.74 7.83
C VAL A 40 -0.75 6.08 7.10
N ASP A 41 -0.92 4.83 6.63
CA ASP A 41 0.17 4.07 6.00
C ASP A 41 0.45 4.51 4.55
N LEU A 42 -0.58 4.80 3.75
CA LEU A 42 -0.45 5.09 2.32
C LEU A 42 -0.47 6.59 1.99
N LEU A 43 -1.10 7.40 2.83
CA LEU A 43 -1.38 8.82 2.61
C LEU A 43 -0.97 9.66 3.84
N PRO A 44 0.32 9.72 4.20
CA PRO A 44 0.79 10.31 5.46
C PRO A 44 0.46 11.81 5.62
N ASP A 45 0.19 12.52 4.53
CA ASP A 45 -0.17 13.94 4.52
C ASP A 45 -1.69 14.19 4.55
N GLU A 46 -2.50 13.13 4.43
CA GLU A 46 -3.97 13.20 4.45
C GLU A 46 -4.50 12.95 5.87
N LYS A 47 -5.61 13.61 6.21
CA LYS A 47 -6.31 13.39 7.48
C LYS A 47 -7.53 12.53 7.26
N PHE A 48 -7.70 11.50 8.07
CA PHE A 48 -8.88 10.66 8.04
C PHE A 48 -10.14 11.47 8.38
N SER A 49 -11.21 11.30 7.59
CA SER A 49 -12.45 12.07 7.69
C SER A 49 -13.65 11.22 7.28
N LEU A 50 -14.60 11.03 8.20
CA LEU A 50 -15.84 10.28 7.92
C LEU A 50 -16.77 11.02 6.98
N THR A 51 -16.77 12.35 6.99
CA THR A 51 -17.60 13.15 6.07
C THR A 51 -17.14 13.05 4.62
N GLU A 52 -15.89 12.68 4.38
CA GLU A 52 -15.30 12.53 3.04
C GLU A 52 -14.90 11.08 2.75
N LEU A 53 -15.50 10.12 3.46
CA LEU A 53 -15.09 8.72 3.45
C LEU A 53 -15.01 8.12 2.04
N GLY A 54 -15.97 8.39 1.17
CA GLY A 54 -15.95 7.89 -0.21
C GLY A 54 -14.74 8.38 -1.01
N VAL A 55 -14.42 9.67 -0.91
CA VAL A 55 -13.23 10.27 -1.55
C VAL A 55 -11.96 9.67 -0.95
N LEU A 56 -11.94 9.47 0.36
CA LEU A 56 -10.78 8.91 1.06
C LEU A 56 -10.53 7.45 0.65
N VAL A 57 -11.57 6.62 0.58
CA VAL A 57 -11.48 5.22 0.13
C VAL A 57 -10.94 5.16 -1.30
N GLU A 58 -11.40 6.06 -2.18
CA GLU A 58 -10.88 6.14 -3.54
C GLU A 58 -9.38 6.51 -3.56
N LYS A 59 -8.97 7.55 -2.82
CA LYS A 59 -7.55 7.93 -2.70
C LYS A 59 -6.70 6.78 -2.17
N ILE A 60 -7.17 6.06 -1.15
CA ILE A 60 -6.49 4.88 -0.59
C ILE A 60 -6.34 3.79 -1.66
N ALA A 61 -7.41 3.48 -2.41
CA ALA A 61 -7.37 2.47 -3.47
C ALA A 61 -6.39 2.83 -4.60
N GLN A 62 -6.32 4.12 -4.96
CA GLN A 62 -5.38 4.63 -5.96
C GLN A 62 -3.94 4.56 -5.44
N ALA A 63 -3.70 4.94 -4.18
CA ALA A 63 -2.38 4.87 -3.55
C ALA A 63 -1.88 3.42 -3.44
N ASP A 64 -2.72 2.49 -3.00
CA ASP A 64 -2.43 1.05 -2.98
C ASP A 64 -2.07 0.55 -4.40
N THR A 65 -2.88 0.90 -5.40
CA THR A 65 -2.63 0.48 -6.80
C THR A 65 -1.29 1.01 -7.30
N ARG A 66 -0.96 2.28 -7.01
CA ARG A 66 0.32 2.89 -7.37
C ARG A 66 1.47 2.16 -6.70
N TRP A 67 1.46 2.02 -5.38
CA TRP A 67 2.57 1.43 -4.64
C TRP A 67 2.74 -0.06 -4.94
N ASN A 68 1.66 -0.79 -5.20
CA ASN A 68 1.74 -2.16 -5.69
C ASN A 68 2.48 -2.26 -7.04
N ARG A 69 2.20 -1.36 -7.99
CA ARG A 69 2.90 -1.32 -9.29
C ARG A 69 4.37 -0.96 -9.13
N GLU A 70 4.67 0.08 -8.36
CA GLU A 70 6.05 0.51 -8.10
C GLU A 70 6.87 -0.58 -7.39
N CYS A 71 6.24 -1.31 -6.44
CA CYS A 71 6.85 -2.44 -5.76
C CYS A 71 7.23 -3.55 -6.75
N GLN A 72 6.28 -3.98 -7.60
CA GLN A 72 6.54 -5.00 -8.63
C GLN A 72 7.62 -4.57 -9.62
N PHE A 73 7.58 -3.31 -10.07
CA PHE A 73 8.61 -2.76 -10.95
C PHE A 73 10.00 -2.80 -10.28
N THR A 74 10.09 -2.35 -9.03
CA THR A 74 11.33 -2.34 -8.25
C THR A 74 11.91 -3.73 -8.07
N ILE A 75 11.08 -4.73 -7.75
CA ILE A 75 11.51 -6.12 -7.59
C ILE A 75 12.07 -6.67 -8.90
N ASN A 76 11.36 -6.47 -10.01
CA ASN A 76 11.78 -6.96 -11.32
C ASN A 76 13.12 -6.33 -11.75
N GLU A 77 13.23 -5.00 -11.61
CA GLU A 77 14.43 -4.26 -11.98
C GLU A 77 15.62 -4.63 -11.07
N PHE A 78 15.38 -4.84 -9.77
CA PHE A 78 16.39 -5.31 -8.84
C PHE A 78 17.02 -6.65 -9.28
N TYR A 79 16.19 -7.63 -9.62
CA TYR A 79 16.68 -8.94 -10.05
C TYR A 79 17.33 -8.87 -11.44
N ALA A 80 16.78 -8.10 -12.38
CA ALA A 80 17.39 -7.89 -13.70
C ALA A 80 18.81 -7.28 -13.58
N LEU A 81 18.97 -6.27 -12.72
CA LEU A 81 20.29 -5.66 -12.44
C LEU A 81 21.25 -6.65 -11.76
N LYS A 82 20.77 -7.48 -10.84
CA LYS A 82 21.59 -8.54 -10.22
C LYS A 82 22.06 -9.57 -11.24
N GLU A 83 21.18 -10.03 -12.12
CA GLU A 83 21.52 -10.97 -13.19
C GLU A 83 22.53 -10.38 -14.19
N ALA A 84 22.45 -9.06 -14.42
CA ALA A 84 23.42 -8.32 -15.23
C ALA A 84 24.76 -8.02 -14.51
N GLY A 85 24.95 -8.46 -13.25
CA GLY A 85 26.14 -8.20 -12.44
C GLY A 85 26.23 -6.77 -11.88
N LYS A 86 25.18 -5.96 -12.02
CA LYS A 86 25.11 -4.55 -11.59
C LYS A 86 24.63 -4.41 -10.14
N ILE A 87 25.37 -5.01 -9.22
CA ILE A 87 24.95 -5.15 -7.80
C ILE A 87 24.74 -3.79 -7.12
N ALA A 88 25.58 -2.79 -7.39
CA ALA A 88 25.45 -1.46 -6.80
C ALA A 88 24.17 -0.74 -7.26
N GLU A 89 23.85 -0.81 -8.56
CA GLU A 89 22.61 -0.24 -9.14
C GLU A 89 21.36 -0.93 -8.56
N ALA A 90 21.40 -2.26 -8.41
CA ALA A 90 20.33 -3.02 -7.76
C ALA A 90 20.07 -2.52 -6.33
N HIS A 91 21.12 -2.35 -5.51
CA HIS A 91 20.92 -1.81 -4.17
C HIS A 91 20.41 -0.37 -4.17
N GLN A 92 20.85 0.45 -5.14
CA GLN A 92 20.40 1.83 -5.25
C GLN A 92 18.89 1.91 -5.52
N ILE A 93 18.33 1.11 -6.43
CA ILE A 93 16.90 1.14 -6.71
C ILE A 93 16.08 0.66 -5.51
N ARG A 94 16.53 -0.39 -4.82
CA ARG A 94 15.90 -0.87 -3.58
C ARG A 94 15.87 0.23 -2.51
N CYS A 95 17.01 0.88 -2.26
CA CYS A 95 17.11 1.96 -1.27
C CYS A 95 16.26 3.18 -1.68
N ALA A 96 16.19 3.51 -2.96
CA ALA A 96 15.36 4.61 -3.46
C ALA A 96 13.88 4.35 -3.20
N PHE A 97 13.41 3.13 -3.48
CA PHE A 97 12.02 2.72 -3.19
C PHE A 97 11.71 2.81 -1.69
N VAL A 98 12.56 2.21 -0.84
CA VAL A 98 12.35 2.18 0.62
C VAL A 98 12.30 3.59 1.22
N LYS A 99 13.09 4.52 0.67
CA LYS A 99 13.08 5.92 1.10
C LYS A 99 11.81 6.68 0.66
N ALA A 100 11.25 6.33 -0.49
CA ALA A 100 10.11 7.05 -1.09
C ALA A 100 8.75 6.50 -0.65
N CYS A 101 8.65 5.20 -0.38
CA CYS A 101 7.40 4.54 -0.07
C CYS A 101 6.98 4.81 1.39
N PRO A 102 5.80 5.42 1.65
CA PRO A 102 5.32 5.65 3.01
C PRO A 102 4.86 4.34 3.68
N SER A 103 4.31 3.42 2.88
CA SER A 103 3.71 2.19 3.36
C SER A 103 4.75 1.28 4.00
N SER A 104 4.49 0.89 5.24
CA SER A 104 5.29 -0.11 5.94
C SER A 104 5.21 -1.49 5.24
N TRP A 105 4.03 -1.85 4.73
CA TRP A 105 3.80 -3.12 4.04
C TRP A 105 4.64 -3.26 2.76
N TYR A 106 4.58 -2.29 1.86
CA TYR A 106 5.35 -2.37 0.61
C TYR A 106 6.85 -2.23 0.83
N ARG A 107 7.28 -1.43 1.83
CA ARG A 107 8.69 -1.36 2.22
C ARG A 107 9.19 -2.72 2.69
N GLU A 108 8.45 -3.40 3.56
CA GLU A 108 8.84 -4.71 4.06
C GLU A 108 9.02 -5.73 2.92
N ILE A 109 8.16 -5.71 1.90
CA ILE A 109 8.32 -6.57 0.72
C ILE A 109 9.66 -6.29 0.02
N VAL A 110 9.97 -5.02 -0.26
CA VAL A 110 11.18 -4.62 -1.00
C VAL A 110 12.45 -4.68 -0.13
N GLU A 111 12.35 -4.60 1.19
CA GLU A 111 13.50 -4.80 2.08
C GLU A 111 13.96 -6.25 2.13
N ASN A 112 13.06 -7.19 1.86
CA ASN A 112 13.30 -8.64 1.93
C ASN A 112 13.75 -9.30 0.61
N ILE A 113 14.06 -8.52 -0.45
CA ILE A 113 14.62 -9.02 -1.73
C ILE A 113 16.16 -8.90 -1.83
#